data_AF-A0A2G5UM66-F1
#
_entry.id   AF-A0A2G5UM66-F1
#
_cell.length_a   1.000
_cell.length_b   1.000
_cell.length_c   1.000
_cell.angle_alpha   90.00
_cell.angle_beta   90.00
_cell.angle_gamma   90.00
#
_symmetry.space_group_name_H-M   'P 1'
#
loop_
_entity.id
_entity.type
_entity.pdbx_description
1 polymer ?
#
loop_
_entity_poly.entity_id
_entity_poly.type
_entity_poly.pdbx_seq_one_letter_code
_entity_poly.pdbx_strand_id
1 'polypeptide(L)'
;MVFSKIVRLFRQFFYASEGKNMSNSTMENTQMKVKLAVDEMIDDLDKNYLRDMQKAMFQCSARCCDNKKVTRESVENCVEKCNDGMKNAQGYLEKELGGLQDQLSRCAMTCYDKLVQQFGPNVNNYSEQQKLSFNEKLDSCVSVCADDHIKLIPAIKKRFAKNI
;
A
#
# COMPACT_ATOMS: atom_id res chain seq x y z
N MET A 1 4.34 -10.10 -10.97
CA MET A 1 3.67 -10.93 -9.94
C MET A 1 3.45 -10.18 -8.62
N VAL A 2 4.37 -9.31 -8.19
CA VAL A 2 4.28 -8.50 -6.95
C VAL A 2 3.31 -7.31 -7.06
N PHE A 3 3.31 -6.60 -8.20
CA PHE A 3 2.32 -5.55 -8.51
C PHE A 3 0.87 -6.06 -8.38
N SER A 4 0.62 -7.31 -8.83
CA SER A 4 -0.68 -7.97 -8.68
C SER A 4 -0.95 -8.45 -7.24
N LYS A 5 0.06 -8.71 -6.41
CA LYS A 5 -0.11 -9.15 -5.01
C LYS A 5 -0.40 -7.97 -4.09
N ILE A 6 0.28 -6.84 -4.27
CA ILE A 6 0.02 -5.60 -3.52
C ILE A 6 -1.36 -5.06 -3.90
N VAL A 7 -1.68 -4.96 -5.19
CA VAL A 7 -3.04 -4.58 -5.65
C VAL A 7 -4.10 -5.58 -5.19
N ARG A 8 -3.79 -6.90 -5.11
CA ARG A 8 -4.72 -7.91 -4.55
C ARG A 8 -4.86 -7.81 -3.03
N LEU A 9 -3.81 -7.52 -2.29
CA LEU A 9 -3.85 -7.31 -0.83
C LEU A 9 -4.67 -6.08 -0.49
N PHE A 10 -4.47 -4.98 -1.21
CA PHE A 10 -5.32 -3.80 -1.13
C PHE A 10 -6.77 -4.15 -1.54
N ARG A 11 -6.99 -4.95 -2.59
CA ARG A 11 -8.36 -5.36 -2.96
C ARG A 11 -9.01 -6.30 -1.92
N GLN A 12 -8.27 -7.20 -1.28
CA GLN A 12 -8.77 -8.14 -0.27
C GLN A 12 -9.08 -7.48 1.07
N PHE A 13 -8.29 -6.48 1.48
CA PHE A 13 -8.62 -5.68 2.67
C PHE A 13 -9.93 -4.91 2.51
N PHE A 14 -10.29 -4.55 1.27
CA PHE A 14 -11.47 -3.75 0.96
C PHE A 14 -12.75 -4.55 0.68
N TYR A 15 -12.66 -5.75 0.10
CA TYR A 15 -13.84 -6.62 -0.08
C TYR A 15 -14.46 -7.13 1.23
N ALA A 16 -13.70 -7.11 2.33
CA ALA A 16 -14.21 -7.52 3.64
C ALA A 16 -15.15 -6.49 4.31
N SER A 17 -15.31 -5.28 3.74
CA SER A 17 -16.19 -4.23 4.25
C SER A 17 -17.50 -4.04 3.47
N GLU A 18 -17.76 -4.81 2.41
CA GLU A 18 -18.99 -4.73 1.59
C GLU A 18 -20.22 -5.35 2.28
N GLY A 19 -20.54 -4.88 3.48
CA GLY A 19 -21.62 -5.42 4.29
C GLY A 19 -22.26 -4.42 5.23
N LYS A 20 -22.44 -3.15 4.82
CA LYS A 20 -23.47 -2.22 5.34
C LYS A 20 -23.46 -0.88 4.58
N ASN A 21 -24.65 -0.48 4.12
CA ASN A 21 -24.96 0.83 3.54
C ASN A 21 -24.36 1.99 4.38
N MET A 22 -23.43 2.74 3.80
CA MET A 22 -22.97 4.05 4.28
C MET A 22 -22.64 4.92 3.07
N SER A 23 -22.95 6.21 3.11
CA SER A 23 -22.89 7.15 1.97
C SER A 23 -21.60 7.04 1.14
N ASN A 24 -21.77 6.62 -0.11
CA ASN A 24 -20.76 5.90 -0.89
C ASN A 24 -19.95 6.77 -1.88
N SER A 25 -19.67 8.04 -1.59
CA SER A 25 -18.94 8.90 -2.55
C SER A 25 -17.69 9.56 -1.98
N THR A 26 -17.73 10.11 -0.76
CA THR A 26 -16.60 10.87 -0.20
C THR A 26 -15.49 9.96 0.35
N MET A 27 -15.85 8.86 1.01
CA MET A 27 -14.89 7.89 1.52
C MET A 27 -14.20 7.13 0.38
N GLU A 28 -14.94 6.76 -0.67
CA GLU A 28 -14.37 6.21 -1.91
C GLU A 28 -13.40 7.21 -2.57
N ASN A 29 -13.77 8.48 -2.67
CA ASN A 29 -12.89 9.53 -3.20
C ASN A 29 -11.61 9.67 -2.37
N THR A 30 -11.73 9.59 -1.04
CA THR A 30 -10.58 9.70 -0.12
C THR A 30 -9.63 8.52 -0.31
N GLN A 31 -10.16 7.31 -0.45
CA GLN A 31 -9.39 6.12 -0.75
C GLN A 31 -8.70 6.22 -2.11
N MET A 32 -9.41 6.74 -3.11
CA MET A 32 -8.88 6.94 -4.45
C MET A 32 -7.71 7.94 -4.46
N LYS A 33 -7.79 9.03 -3.69
CA LYS A 33 -6.69 10.00 -3.55
C LYS A 33 -5.41 9.36 -3.01
N VAL A 34 -5.51 8.60 -1.92
CA VAL A 34 -4.35 7.91 -1.34
C VAL A 34 -3.77 6.91 -2.33
N LYS A 35 -4.64 6.13 -2.98
CA LYS A 35 -4.22 5.17 -4.00
C LYS A 35 -3.45 5.83 -5.14
N LEU A 36 -3.97 6.93 -5.70
CA LEU A 36 -3.32 7.65 -6.80
C LEU A 36 -1.93 8.17 -6.39
N ALA A 37 -1.79 8.72 -5.19
CA ALA A 37 -0.51 9.20 -4.70
C ALA A 37 0.51 8.07 -4.50
N VAL A 38 0.05 6.90 -4.04
CA VAL A 38 0.89 5.69 -3.93
C VAL A 38 1.27 5.16 -5.30
N ASP A 39 0.33 5.07 -6.24
CA ASP A 39 0.56 4.60 -7.61
C ASP A 39 1.57 5.53 -8.33
N GLU A 40 1.43 6.85 -8.21
CA GLU A 40 2.39 7.82 -8.77
C GLU A 40 3.80 7.65 -8.18
N MET A 41 3.89 7.43 -6.87
CA MET A 41 5.17 7.14 -6.22
C MET A 41 5.79 5.84 -6.77
N ILE A 42 5.00 4.77 -6.90
CA ILE A 42 5.48 3.49 -7.41
C ILE A 42 5.93 3.62 -8.86
N ASP A 43 5.19 4.35 -9.70
CA ASP A 43 5.56 4.61 -11.09
C ASP A 43 6.88 5.36 -11.21
N ASP A 44 7.12 6.33 -10.33
CA ASP A 44 8.40 7.03 -10.27
C ASP A 44 9.53 6.09 -9.81
N LEU A 45 9.30 5.30 -8.76
CA LEU A 45 10.28 4.31 -8.28
C LEU A 45 10.62 3.27 -9.36
N ASP A 46 9.61 2.85 -10.13
CA ASP A 46 9.78 1.91 -11.22
C ASP A 46 10.69 2.47 -12.31
N LYS A 47 10.38 3.68 -12.78
CA LYS A 47 11.12 4.35 -13.85
C LYS A 47 12.56 4.67 -13.46
N ASN A 48 12.78 5.09 -12.21
CA ASN A 48 14.07 5.60 -11.77
C ASN A 48 14.98 4.54 -11.13
N TYR A 49 14.44 3.40 -10.68
CA TYR A 49 15.21 2.41 -9.94
C TYR A 49 14.88 0.96 -10.33
N LEU A 50 13.60 0.56 -10.26
CA LEU A 50 13.27 -0.86 -10.34
C LEU A 50 13.57 -1.47 -11.71
N ARG A 51 13.38 -0.75 -12.81
CA ARG A 51 13.67 -1.26 -14.16
C ARG A 51 15.14 -1.56 -14.36
N ASP A 52 16.03 -0.72 -13.86
CA ASP A 52 17.48 -0.93 -13.96
C ASP A 52 17.93 -2.09 -13.08
N MET A 53 17.38 -2.20 -11.87
CA MET A 53 17.59 -3.36 -10.99
C MET A 53 17.12 -4.67 -11.66
N GLN A 54 15.93 -4.67 -12.26
CA GLN A 54 15.39 -5.81 -12.99
C GLN A 54 16.28 -6.19 -14.17
N LYS A 55 16.72 -5.21 -14.97
CA LYS A 55 17.63 -5.45 -16.10
C LYS A 55 18.93 -6.10 -15.62
N ALA A 56 19.55 -5.58 -14.58
CA ALA A 56 20.78 -6.13 -14.02
C ALA A 56 20.57 -7.57 -13.49
N MET A 57 19.46 -7.81 -12.79
CA MET A 57 19.05 -9.13 -12.30
C MET A 57 18.90 -10.15 -13.44
N PHE A 58 18.22 -9.79 -14.53
CA PHE A 58 18.02 -10.67 -15.67
C PHE A 58 19.34 -10.95 -16.41
N GLN A 59 20.18 -9.93 -16.61
CA GLN A 59 21.50 -10.11 -17.22
C GLN A 59 22.42 -10.98 -16.37
N CYS A 60 22.38 -10.82 -15.04
CA CYS A 60 23.07 -11.70 -14.10
C CYS A 60 22.61 -13.14 -14.24
N SER A 61 21.29 -13.36 -14.21
CA SER A 61 20.69 -14.70 -14.33
C SER A 61 21.01 -15.35 -15.67
N ALA A 62 21.01 -14.59 -16.78
CA ALA A 62 21.38 -15.08 -18.09
C ALA A 62 22.83 -15.62 -18.10
N ARG A 63 23.78 -14.88 -17.51
CA ARG A 63 25.18 -15.32 -17.40
C ARG A 63 25.34 -16.58 -16.56
N CYS A 64 24.52 -16.78 -15.52
CA CYS A 64 24.51 -18.04 -14.76
C CYS A 64 24.21 -19.25 -15.67
N CYS A 65 23.34 -19.06 -16.67
CA CYS A 65 22.91 -20.11 -17.59
C CYS A 65 23.87 -20.39 -18.76
N ASP A 66 24.83 -19.49 -19.02
CA ASP A 66 25.80 -19.63 -20.11
C ASP A 66 26.83 -20.73 -19.83
N ASN A 67 27.19 -20.94 -18.57
CA ASN A 67 28.18 -21.94 -18.19
C ASN A 67 27.58 -23.35 -18.19
N LYS A 68 27.79 -24.10 -19.27
CA LYS A 68 27.31 -25.49 -19.40
C LYS A 68 28.10 -26.52 -18.61
N LYS A 69 29.18 -26.13 -17.93
CA LYS A 69 30.06 -27.05 -17.18
C LYS A 69 29.70 -27.16 -15.70
N VAL A 70 28.90 -26.24 -15.17
CA VAL A 70 28.47 -26.27 -13.76
C VAL A 70 27.25 -27.14 -13.56
N THR A 71 27.06 -27.63 -12.34
CA THR A 71 25.88 -28.44 -11.98
C THR A 71 24.61 -27.61 -12.00
N ARG A 72 23.46 -28.27 -12.16
CA ARG A 72 22.14 -27.64 -12.07
C ARG A 72 21.97 -26.83 -10.78
N GLU A 73 22.31 -27.41 -9.63
CA GLU A 73 22.21 -26.76 -8.32
C GLU A 73 23.07 -25.49 -8.24
N SER A 74 24.27 -25.51 -8.84
CA SER A 74 25.13 -24.32 -8.89
C SER A 74 24.50 -23.19 -9.70
N VAL A 75 23.82 -23.51 -10.81
CA VAL A 75 23.08 -22.52 -11.62
C VAL A 75 21.89 -21.97 -10.85
N GLU A 76 21.10 -22.83 -10.19
CA GLU A 76 19.96 -22.41 -9.36
C GLU A 76 20.42 -21.45 -8.26
N ASN A 77 21.47 -21.78 -7.51
CA ASN A 77 22.04 -20.91 -6.47
C ASN A 77 22.59 -19.58 -7.04
N CYS A 78 23.17 -19.60 -8.24
CA CYS A 78 23.64 -18.38 -8.92
C CYS A 78 22.46 -17.46 -9.27
N VAL A 79 21.40 -18.03 -9.85
CA VAL A 79 20.19 -17.29 -10.21
C VAL A 79 19.52 -16.74 -8.95
N GLU A 80 19.39 -17.52 -7.88
CA GLU A 80 18.80 -17.03 -6.62
C GLU A 80 19.54 -15.80 -6.10
N LYS A 81 20.88 -15.83 -6.05
CA LYS A 81 21.71 -14.67 -5.67
C LYS A 81 21.49 -13.46 -6.56
N CYS A 82 21.34 -13.66 -7.88
CA CYS A 82 21.02 -12.55 -8.79
C CYS A 82 19.67 -11.88 -8.45
N ASN A 83 18.70 -12.63 -7.90
CA ASN A 83 17.38 -12.14 -7.56
C ASN A 83 17.30 -11.45 -6.19
N ASP A 84 18.26 -11.67 -5.29
CA ASP A 84 18.20 -11.20 -3.90
C ASP A 84 18.06 -9.68 -3.79
N GLY A 85 18.81 -8.92 -4.58
CA GLY A 85 18.71 -7.45 -4.59
C GLY A 85 17.30 -6.96 -4.94
N MET A 86 16.67 -7.57 -5.94
CA MET A 86 15.31 -7.23 -6.35
C MET A 86 14.28 -7.64 -5.27
N LYS A 87 14.42 -8.84 -4.69
CA LYS A 87 13.56 -9.33 -3.61
C LYS A 87 13.65 -8.40 -2.39
N ASN A 88 14.84 -7.97 -2.02
CA ASN A 88 15.08 -7.07 -0.88
C ASN A 88 14.44 -5.70 -1.12
N ALA A 89 14.61 -5.12 -2.31
CA ALA A 89 13.96 -3.86 -2.67
C ALA A 89 12.43 -3.97 -2.61
N GLN A 90 11.86 -5.03 -3.18
CA GLN A 90 10.42 -5.29 -3.13
C GLN A 90 9.92 -5.44 -1.68
N GLY A 91 10.60 -6.24 -0.87
CA GLY A 91 10.24 -6.43 0.53
C GLY A 91 10.34 -5.15 1.36
N TYR A 92 11.31 -4.28 1.07
CA TYR A 92 11.43 -2.97 1.71
C TYR A 92 10.24 -2.06 1.35
N LEU A 93 9.89 -1.97 0.06
CA LEU A 93 8.74 -1.17 -0.39
C LEU A 93 7.43 -1.70 0.20
N GLU A 94 7.24 -3.02 0.24
CA GLU A 94 6.08 -3.66 0.86
C GLU A 94 5.96 -3.28 2.34
N LYS A 95 7.07 -3.29 3.08
CA LYS A 95 7.10 -2.89 4.49
C LYS A 95 6.72 -1.43 4.69
N GLU A 96 7.25 -0.53 3.86
CA GLU A 96 6.95 0.91 3.96
C GLU A 96 5.49 1.21 3.65
N LEU A 97 4.94 0.58 2.59
CA LEU A 97 3.54 0.74 2.21
C LEU A 97 2.58 0.09 3.23
N GLY A 98 2.96 -1.06 3.81
CA GLY A 98 2.22 -1.68 4.90
C GLY A 98 2.14 -0.76 6.12
N GLY A 99 3.26 -0.12 6.49
CA GLY A 99 3.29 0.86 7.58
C GLY A 99 2.38 2.07 7.31
N LEU A 100 2.36 2.58 6.08
CA LEU A 100 1.47 3.68 5.67
C LEU A 100 -0.01 3.27 5.79
N GLN A 101 -0.36 2.08 5.29
CA GLN A 101 -1.72 1.53 5.37
C GLN A 101 -2.18 1.35 6.82
N ASP A 102 -1.31 0.79 7.67
CA ASP A 102 -1.59 0.56 9.08
C ASP A 102 -1.86 1.86 9.84
N GLN A 103 -1.07 2.90 9.56
CA GLN A 103 -1.27 4.21 10.16
C GLN A 103 -2.59 4.85 9.70
N LEU A 104 -2.93 4.75 8.41
CA LEU A 104 -4.17 5.27 7.85
C LEU A 104 -5.40 4.57 8.47
N SER A 105 -5.38 3.24 8.56
CA SER A 105 -6.43 2.45 9.19
C SER A 105 -6.64 2.84 10.66
N ARG A 106 -5.56 2.98 11.44
CA ARG A 106 -5.66 3.45 12.83
C ARG A 106 -6.20 4.86 12.94
N CYS A 107 -5.86 5.75 12.02
CA CYS A 107 -6.39 7.12 11.98
C CYS A 107 -7.91 7.12 11.74
N ALA A 108 -8.38 6.36 10.76
CA ALA A 108 -9.80 6.22 10.48
C ALA A 108 -10.59 5.61 11.66
N MET A 109 -10.04 4.58 12.32
CA MET A 109 -10.64 4.02 13.54
C MET A 109 -10.71 5.04 14.67
N THR A 110 -9.66 5.86 14.85
CA THR A 110 -9.67 6.94 15.84
C THR A 110 -10.75 7.98 15.54
N CYS A 111 -10.98 8.32 14.26
CA CYS A 111 -12.09 9.19 13.85
C CYS A 111 -13.44 8.59 14.25
N TYR A 112 -13.65 7.30 13.95
CA TYR A 112 -14.87 6.59 14.30
C TYR A 112 -15.11 6.57 15.82
N ASP A 113 -14.10 6.19 16.61
CA ASP A 113 -14.22 6.10 18.07
C ASP A 113 -14.56 7.45 18.71
N LYS A 114 -13.97 8.55 18.22
CA LYS A 114 -14.30 9.91 18.68
C LYS A 114 -15.75 10.28 18.41
N LEU A 115 -16.29 9.87 17.26
CA LEU A 115 -17.68 10.13 16.93
C LEU A 115 -18.62 9.25 17.75
N VAL A 116 -18.28 7.99 17.98
CA VAL A 116 -19.03 7.11 18.88
C VAL A 116 -19.07 7.68 20.30
N GLN A 117 -17.98 8.26 20.79
CA GLN A 117 -17.97 8.96 22.09
C GLN A 117 -18.89 10.19 22.10
N GLN A 118 -19.03 10.89 20.96
CA GLN A 118 -19.90 12.07 20.84
C GLN A 118 -21.39 11.71 20.69
N PHE A 119 -21.72 10.69 19.90
CA PHE A 119 -23.11 10.35 19.53
C PHE A 119 -23.68 9.18 20.35
N GLY A 120 -22.83 8.43 21.07
CA GLY A 120 -23.19 7.27 21.89
C GLY A 120 -22.87 5.93 21.22
N PRO A 121 -22.74 4.82 21.98
CA PRO A 121 -22.24 3.54 21.47
C PRO A 121 -23.17 2.82 20.48
N ASN A 122 -24.47 3.12 20.52
CA ASN A 122 -25.49 2.39 19.76
C ASN A 122 -25.79 3.08 18.42
N VAL A 123 -24.90 2.93 17.44
CA VAL A 123 -25.03 3.53 16.09
C VAL A 123 -26.34 3.15 15.40
N ASN A 124 -26.85 1.93 15.65
CA ASN A 124 -28.12 1.46 15.09
C ASN A 124 -29.35 2.23 15.62
N ASN A 125 -29.21 2.88 16.78
CA ASN A 125 -30.30 3.62 17.44
C ASN A 125 -30.29 5.10 17.05
N TYR A 126 -29.36 5.54 16.21
CA TYR A 126 -29.30 6.92 15.73
C TYR A 126 -30.52 7.22 14.86
N SER A 127 -31.12 8.40 15.08
CA SER A 127 -32.05 8.99 14.13
C SER A 127 -31.38 9.22 12.77
N GLU A 128 -32.17 9.36 11.71
CA GLU A 128 -31.63 9.63 10.37
C GLU A 128 -30.77 10.90 10.32
N GLN A 129 -31.15 11.95 11.06
CA GLN A 129 -30.35 13.18 11.18
C GLN A 129 -29.01 12.93 11.89
N GLN A 130 -28.99 12.10 12.93
CA GLN A 130 -27.75 11.72 13.61
C GLN A 130 -26.84 10.89 12.71
N LYS A 131 -27.38 9.96 11.91
CA LYS A 131 -26.60 9.17 10.94
C LYS A 131 -25.96 10.06 9.87
N LEU A 132 -26.73 11.01 9.32
CA LEU A 132 -26.20 11.97 8.35
C LEU A 132 -25.05 12.79 8.94
N SER A 133 -25.26 13.40 10.11
CA SER A 133 -24.22 14.20 10.77
C SER A 133 -23.00 13.36 11.18
N PHE A 134 -23.21 12.11 11.60
CA PHE A 134 -22.13 11.19 11.93
C PHE A 134 -21.27 10.87 10.71
N ASN A 135 -21.89 10.55 9.57
CA ASN A 135 -21.20 10.22 8.33
C ASN A 135 -20.43 11.42 7.77
N GLU A 136 -21.03 12.60 7.73
CA GLU A 136 -20.35 13.83 7.27
C GLU A 136 -19.10 14.14 8.11
N LYS A 137 -19.20 14.00 9.44
CA LYS A 137 -18.07 14.20 10.33
C LYS A 137 -17.01 13.12 10.18
N LEU A 138 -17.41 11.87 9.96
CA LEU A 138 -16.50 10.76 9.72
C LEU A 138 -15.71 10.99 8.44
N ASP A 139 -16.40 11.31 7.35
CA ASP A 139 -15.82 11.62 6.05
C ASP A 139 -14.82 12.79 6.15
N SER A 140 -15.20 13.87 6.83
CA SER A 140 -14.30 15.01 7.05
C SER A 140 -13.04 14.61 7.83
N CYS A 141 -13.17 13.79 8.87
CA CYS A 141 -12.03 13.35 9.68
C CYS A 141 -11.11 12.40 8.89
N VAL A 142 -11.69 11.45 8.15
CA VAL A 142 -10.94 10.49 7.33
C VAL A 142 -10.25 11.19 6.15
N SER A 143 -10.83 12.24 5.57
CA SER A 143 -10.15 13.06 4.56
C SER A 143 -8.88 13.70 5.10
N VAL A 144 -8.90 14.22 6.34
CA VAL A 144 -7.69 14.76 6.99
C VAL A 144 -6.65 13.67 7.20
N CYS A 145 -7.07 12.47 7.64
CA CYS A 145 -6.17 11.32 7.74
C CYS A 145 -5.48 11.05 6.39
N ALA A 146 -6.23 10.98 5.29
CA ALA A 146 -5.66 10.75 3.98
C ALA A 146 -4.65 11.84 3.58
N ASP A 147 -5.01 13.11 3.72
CA ASP A 147 -4.13 14.24 3.36
C ASP A 147 -2.83 14.22 4.16
N ASP A 148 -2.89 13.89 5.46
CA ASP A 148 -1.70 13.80 6.30
C ASP A 148 -0.81 12.60 5.96
N HIS A 149 -1.40 11.46 5.60
CA HIS A 149 -0.64 10.28 5.22
C HIS A 149 -0.04 10.40 3.81
N ILE A 150 -0.71 11.09 2.88
CA ILE A 150 -0.15 11.41 1.56
C ILE A 150 1.15 12.21 1.69
N LYS A 151 1.25 13.12 2.66
CA LYS A 151 2.48 13.89 2.93
C LYS A 151 3.67 13.02 3.35
N LEU A 152 3.45 11.77 3.77
CA LEU A 152 4.51 10.83 4.15
C LEU A 152 5.14 10.12 2.94
N ILE A 153 4.44 10.08 1.80
CA ILE A 153 4.85 9.36 0.59
C ILE A 153 6.22 9.82 0.07
N PRO A 154 6.53 11.14 -0.03
CA PRO A 154 7.87 11.58 -0.45
C PRO A 154 8.99 11.09 0.49
N ALA A 155 8.72 10.99 1.79
CA ALA A 155 9.69 10.47 2.75
C ALA A 155 9.88 8.95 2.60
N ILE A 156 8.81 8.20 2.33
CA ILE A 156 8.87 6.77 1.98
C ILE A 156 9.74 6.57 0.74
N LYS A 157 9.47 7.31 -0.33
CA LYS A 157 10.27 7.29 -1.56
C LYS A 157 11.75 7.54 -1.29
N LYS A 158 12.09 8.57 -0.50
CA LYS A 158 13.47 8.91 -0.14
C LYS A 158 14.14 7.79 0.66
N ARG A 159 13.41 7.16 1.58
CA ARG A 159 13.93 6.01 2.35
C ARG A 159 14.16 4.81 1.46
N PHE A 160 13.23 4.50 0.54
CA PHE A 160 13.39 3.44 -0.45
C PHE A 160 14.66 3.65 -1.27
N ALA A 161 14.82 4.83 -1.90
CA ALA A 161 15.98 5.15 -2.73
C ALA A 161 17.34 5.08 -1.98
N LYS A 162 17.34 5.20 -0.64
CA LYS A 162 18.55 5.10 0.19
C LYS A 162 18.91 3.64 0.53
N ASN A 163 17.96 2.72 0.49
CA ASN A 163 18.12 1.34 0.95
C ASN A 163 18.18 0.32 -0.20
N ILE A 164 18.31 0.79 -1.44
CA ILE A 164 18.51 -0.02 -2.64
C ILE A 164 19.87 0.20 -3.26
#